data_AF-A0A7L3NP32-F1
#
_entry.id   AF-A0A7L3NP32-F1
#
_cell.length_a   1.000
_cell.length_b   1.000
_cell.length_c   1.000
_cell.angle_alpha   90.00
_cell.angle_beta   90.00
_cell.angle_gamma   90.00
#
_symmetry.space_group_name_H-M   'P 1'
#
loop_
_entity.id
_entity.type
_entity.pdbx_description
1 polymer ?
#
loop_
_entity_poly.entity_id
_entity_poly.type
_entity_poly.pdbx_seq_one_letter_code
_entity_poly.pdbx_strand_id
1 'polypeptide(L)' 'DPQNQHQYELVGLGGDYQALAVPETSQYQCLECGTLLVSPGQLLEHQEMHIKMMG' A
#
# COMPACT_ATOMS: atom_id res chain seq x y z
N ASP A 1 -11.66 -28.38 -4.99
CA ASP A 1 -12.43 -27.14 -4.87
C ASP A 1 -11.74 -26.07 -5.71
N PRO A 2 -12.33 -25.56 -6.82
CA PRO A 2 -11.63 -24.68 -7.75
C PRO A 2 -11.88 -23.18 -7.50
N GLN A 3 -12.05 -22.75 -6.24
CA GLN A 3 -12.38 -21.36 -5.91
C GLN A 3 -11.18 -20.41 -5.71
N ASN A 4 -9.93 -20.85 -5.91
CA ASN A 4 -8.79 -19.99 -5.61
C ASN A 4 -8.35 -19.15 -6.83
N GLN A 5 -9.24 -18.24 -7.24
CA GLN A 5 -8.98 -17.24 -8.28
C GLN A 5 -8.12 -16.11 -7.69
N HIS A 6 -6.82 -16.36 -7.57
CA HIS A 6 -5.86 -15.33 -7.21
C HIS A 6 -5.85 -14.23 -8.29
N GLN A 7 -6.30 -13.03 -7.95
CA GLN A 7 -6.14 -11.84 -8.80
C GLN A 7 -4.70 -11.35 -8.67
N TYR A 8 -3.86 -11.76 -9.61
CA TYR A 8 -2.51 -11.22 -9.78
C TYR A 8 -2.59 -9.96 -10.65
N GLU A 9 -2.33 -8.78 -10.06
CA GLU A 9 -2.15 -7.54 -10.82
C GLU A 9 -0.67 -7.36 -11.17
N LEU A 10 -0.38 -7.30 -12.47
CA LEU A 10 0.97 -7.15 -13.01
C LEU A 10 1.44 -5.70 -12.84
N VAL A 11 2.08 -5.37 -11.72
CA VAL A 11 2.74 -4.07 -11.54
C VAL A 11 4.15 -4.14 -12.14
N GLY A 12 4.29 -3.70 -13.39
CA GLY A 12 5.54 -3.78 -14.15
C GLY A 12 6.43 -2.55 -13.95
N LEU A 13 7.53 -2.69 -13.21
CA LEU A 13 8.68 -1.77 -13.24
C LEU A 13 9.97 -2.57 -13.45
N GLY A 14 10.28 -2.86 -14.72
CA GLY A 14 11.58 -3.41 -15.15
C GLY A 14 11.70 -4.93 -15.06
N GLY A 15 11.72 -5.61 -16.23
CA GLY A 15 12.56 -6.78 -16.51
C GLY A 15 12.29 -8.14 -15.85
N ASP A 16 11.88 -8.21 -14.60
CA ASP A 16 11.77 -9.46 -13.84
C ASP A 16 10.45 -9.53 -13.07
N TYR A 17 9.48 -10.23 -13.65
CA TYR A 17 8.18 -10.50 -13.03
C TYR A 17 8.35 -11.57 -11.97
N GLN A 18 8.88 -11.18 -10.81
CA GLN A 18 8.71 -11.95 -9.59
C GLN A 18 7.27 -11.71 -9.14
N ALA A 19 6.43 -12.76 -9.14
CA ALA A 19 5.08 -12.71 -8.60
C ALA A 19 5.15 -12.51 -7.08
N LEU A 20 5.40 -11.27 -6.65
CA LEU A 20 5.25 -10.87 -5.28
C LEU A 20 3.75 -10.96 -5.00
N ALA A 21 3.36 -11.91 -4.14
CA ALA A 21 2.03 -11.94 -3.58
C ALA A 21 1.79 -10.57 -2.94
N VAL A 22 1.05 -9.71 -3.62
CA VAL A 22 0.60 -8.44 -3.04
C VAL A 22 -0.29 -8.88 -1.88
N PRO A 23 0.07 -8.56 -0.62
CA PRO A 23 -0.80 -8.89 0.49
C PRO A 23 -2.17 -8.29 0.19
N GLU A 24 -3.21 -9.11 0.26
CA GLU A 24 -4.62 -8.80 -0.07
C GLU A 24 -5.19 -7.57 0.69
N THR A 25 -4.44 -7.08 1.67
CA THR A 25 -4.67 -5.80 2.31
C THR A 25 -3.92 -4.71 1.55
N SER A 26 -4.58 -4.08 0.57
CA SER A 26 -4.09 -2.85 -0.06
C SER A 26 -3.85 -1.80 1.02
N GLN A 27 -2.60 -1.71 1.48
CA GLN A 27 -2.17 -0.81 2.54
C GLN A 27 -1.73 0.52 1.92
N TYR A 28 -2.14 1.61 2.55
CA TYR A 28 -1.83 2.98 2.17
C TYR A 28 -0.53 3.41 2.84
N GLN A 29 0.50 3.75 2.07
CA GLN A 29 1.78 4.16 2.62
C GLN A 29 1.87 5.69 2.78
N CYS A 30 2.24 6.15 3.97
CA CYS A 30 2.69 7.52 4.20
C CYS A 30 4.06 7.74 3.56
N LEU A 31 4.21 8.81 2.77
CA LEU A 31 5.42 9.07 2.00
C LEU A 31 6.50 9.77 2.84
N GLU A 32 6.11 10.39 3.95
CA GLU A 32 7.01 11.10 4.85
C GLU A 32 7.75 10.15 5.79
N CYS A 33 7.12 9.05 6.22
CA CYS A 33 7.68 8.13 7.20
C CYS A 33 7.60 6.65 6.83
N GLY A 34 6.95 6.28 5.72
CA GLY A 34 6.81 4.90 5.25
C GLY A 34 5.76 4.06 5.98
N THR A 35 5.01 4.63 6.92
CA THR A 35 3.97 3.91 7.69
C THR A 35 2.87 3.40 6.79
N LEU A 36 2.49 2.12 6.96
CA LEU A 36 1.38 1.50 6.26
C LEU A 36 0.09 1.63 7.06
N LEU A 37 -0.97 2.06 6.40
CA LEU A 37 -2.29 2.33 6.97
C LEU A 37 -3.37 1.54 6.24
N VAL A 38 -4.44 1.19 6.96
CA VAL A 38 -5.49 0.29 6.44
C VAL A 38 -6.59 1.02 5.67
N SER A 39 -6.62 2.35 5.71
CA SER A 39 -7.62 3.15 5.02
C SER A 39 -7.03 4.48 4.54
N PRO A 40 -7.61 5.06 3.46
CA PRO A 40 -7.16 6.36 2.97
C PRO A 40 -7.45 7.47 3.99
N GLY A 41 -8.53 7.36 4.78
CA GLY A 41 -8.85 8.32 5.85
C GLY A 41 -7.76 8.38 6.93
N GLN A 42 -7.30 7.22 7.41
CA GLN A 42 -6.21 7.19 8.38
C GLN A 42 -4.91 7.76 7.81
N LEU A 43 -4.63 7.53 6.53
CA LEU A 43 -3.46 8.12 5.87
C LEU A 43 -3.54 9.64 5.85
N LEU A 44 -4.70 10.21 5.52
CA LEU A 44 -4.88 11.67 5.50
C LEU A 44 -4.70 12.27 6.90
N GLU A 45 -5.36 11.71 7.92
CA GLU A 45 -5.21 12.17 9.31
C GLU A 45 -3.75 12.05 9.80
N HIS A 46 -3.04 11.00 9.37
CA HIS A 46 -1.63 10.81 9.70
C HIS A 46 -0.72 11.85 9.03
N GLN A 47 -0.93 12.18 7.75
CA GLN A 47 -0.17 13.23 7.06
C GLN A 47 -0.40 14.61 7.67
N GLU A 48 -1.63 14.91 8.09
CA GLU A 48 -1.90 16.17 8.80
C GLU A 48 -1.10 16.32 10.09
N MET A 49 -0.83 15.21 10.80
CA MET A 49 0.02 15.22 11.98
C MET A 49 1.44 15.67 11.64
N HIS A 50 2.02 15.16 10.56
CA HIS A 50 3.35 15.57 10.08
C HIS A 50 3.39 17.06 9.78
N ILE A 51 2.38 17.56 9.07
CA ILE A 51 2.28 19.00 8.74
C ILE A 51 2.22 19.85 10.01
N LYS A 52 1.45 19.43 11.02
CA LYS A 52 1.29 20.14 12.29
C LYS A 52 2.56 20.08 13.16
N MET A 53 3.34 19.00 13.10
CA MET A 53 4.59 18.84 13.84
C MET A 53 5.81 19.50 13.17
N MET A 54 5.74 19.77 11.86
CA MET A 54 6.76 20.54 11.14
C MET A 54 6.58 22.06 11.27
N GLY A 55 5.53 22.54 11.95
CA GLY A 55 5.20 23.95 12.17
C GLY A 55 5.83 24.56 13.42
#